data_AF-A0A973QUA5-F1
#
_entry.id   AF-A0A973QUA5-F1
#
_cell.length_a   1.000
_cell.length_b   1.000
_cell.length_c   1.000
_cell.angle_alpha   90.00
_cell.angle_beta   90.00
_cell.angle_gamma   90.00
#
_symmetry.space_group_name_H-M   'P 1'
#
loop_
_entity.id
_entity.type
_entity.pdbx_description
1 polymer ?
#
loop_
_entity_poly.entity_id
_entity_poly.type
_entity_poly.pdbx_seq_one_letter_code
_entity_poly.pdbx_strand_id
1 'polypeptide(L)'
;PTSLSTLLLEKRVAEALLARSALRGKDYDLADSQVVRRGSSRLPDGIPFVGGLRQAIEAKEGVPVTETWWITEITSVQTCIARYRLVGGTAHSELLLAGHLAELFGLRVWDRRTPQQAKAEHDRAAELDHHLSVVHVFDRWHAPADRYRAEFCALRERTRDPAGLTAVVEELTGRQVAGADPTLRADVHAGLDKVLGYLNMTEWYEWSVHWPDGLSDHEQALADLVDALRTDLRTALTRRLVDPATR
;
A
#
# COMPACT_ATOMS: atom_id res chain seq x y z
N PRO A 1 26.14 -3.72 20.18
CA PRO A 1 24.67 -3.70 19.94
C PRO A 1 24.06 -2.51 20.68
N THR A 2 23.26 -1.69 20.00
CA THR A 2 22.57 -0.53 20.59
C THR A 2 21.56 -1.02 21.62
N SER A 3 21.50 -0.39 22.80
CA SER A 3 20.55 -0.80 23.83
C SER A 3 19.10 -0.51 23.40
N LEU A 4 18.14 -1.31 23.87
CA LEU A 4 16.70 -1.09 23.60
C LEU A 4 16.27 0.32 24.05
N SER A 5 16.79 0.80 25.18
CA SER A 5 16.53 2.15 25.70
C SER A 5 17.02 3.24 24.74
N THR A 6 18.17 3.04 24.10
CA THR A 6 18.70 3.97 23.10
C THR A 6 17.81 3.99 21.84
N LEU A 7 17.38 2.83 21.35
CA LEU A 7 16.48 2.75 20.18
C LEU A 7 15.12 3.40 20.47
N LEU A 8 14.57 3.20 21.66
CA LEU A 8 13.33 3.85 22.08
C LEU A 8 13.49 5.37 22.17
N LEU A 9 14.61 5.86 22.71
CA LEU A 9 14.88 7.30 22.77
C LEU A 9 15.01 7.91 21.37
N GLU A 10 15.78 7.29 20.47
CA GLU A 10 15.94 7.72 19.08
C GLU A 10 14.59 7.78 18.36
N LYS A 11 13.74 6.75 18.55
CA LYS A 11 12.37 6.74 18.03
C LYS A 11 11.54 7.91 18.56
N ARG A 12 11.58 8.18 19.87
CA ARG A 12 10.83 9.30 20.47
C ARG A 12 11.33 10.66 19.99
N VAL A 13 12.63 10.82 19.79
CA VAL A 13 13.21 12.02 19.18
C VAL A 13 12.72 12.20 17.75
N ALA A 14 12.71 11.13 16.94
CA ALA A 14 12.19 11.18 15.57
C ALA A 14 10.70 11.57 15.53
N GLU A 15 9.87 10.99 16.41
CA GLU A 15 8.45 11.34 16.54
C GLU A 15 8.24 12.80 16.94
N ALA A 16 9.02 13.31 17.89
CA ALA A 16 8.96 14.71 18.31
C ALA A 16 9.37 15.68 17.18
N LEU A 17 10.40 15.34 16.40
CA LEU A 17 10.82 16.12 15.23
C LEU A 17 9.74 16.12 14.14
N LEU A 18 9.14 14.97 13.87
CA LEU A 18 8.02 14.84 12.93
C LEU A 18 6.81 15.65 13.41
N ALA A 19 6.42 15.50 14.68
CA ALA A 19 5.33 16.28 15.29
C ALA A 19 5.58 17.79 15.20
N ARG A 20 6.82 18.24 15.44
CA ARG A 20 7.21 19.65 15.29
C ARG A 20 6.96 20.17 13.88
N SER A 21 7.26 19.36 12.86
CA SER A 21 7.08 19.69 11.45
C SER A 21 5.63 19.67 10.97
N ALA A 22 4.75 18.90 11.63
CA ALA A 22 3.33 18.83 11.31
C ALA A 22 2.63 20.14 11.67
N LEU A 23 1.74 20.63 10.82
CA LEU A 23 1.10 21.94 11.00
C LEU A 23 -0.39 21.79 11.33
N ARG A 24 -0.82 22.37 12.45
CA ARG A 24 -2.24 22.50 12.79
C ARG A 24 -2.98 23.28 11.69
N GLY A 25 -4.20 22.83 11.37
CA GLY A 25 -5.02 23.36 10.29
C GLY A 25 -4.65 22.83 8.90
N LYS A 26 -3.50 22.17 8.74
CA LYS A 26 -3.06 21.57 7.48
C LYS A 26 -2.96 20.05 7.58
N ASP A 27 -2.15 19.57 8.51
CA ASP A 27 -1.84 18.15 8.66
C ASP A 27 -2.78 17.46 9.67
N TYR A 28 -3.19 18.21 10.69
CA TYR A 28 -4.14 17.79 11.71
C TYR A 28 -4.93 19.00 12.21
N ASP A 29 -5.96 18.74 13.01
CA ASP A 29 -6.67 19.71 13.81
C ASP A 29 -6.86 19.20 15.25
N LEU A 30 -7.39 20.05 16.12
CA LEU A 30 -7.84 19.66 17.45
C LEU A 30 -9.36 19.69 17.51
N ALA A 31 -9.98 18.53 17.72
CA ALA A 31 -11.41 18.42 18.02
C ALA A 31 -11.56 17.84 19.42
N ASP A 32 -12.31 18.52 20.29
CA ASP A 32 -12.53 18.10 21.69
C ASP A 32 -11.23 17.78 22.45
N SER A 33 -10.20 18.61 22.24
CA SER A 33 -8.84 18.43 22.79
C SER A 33 -8.12 17.15 22.33
N GLN A 34 -8.60 16.51 21.26
CA GLN A 34 -7.94 15.38 20.62
C GLN A 34 -7.35 15.78 19.27
N VAL A 35 -6.18 15.24 18.97
CA VAL A 35 -5.56 15.40 17.65
C VAL A 35 -6.31 14.56 16.63
N VAL A 36 -6.95 15.24 15.68
CA VAL A 36 -7.68 14.62 14.57
C VAL A 36 -6.97 14.93 13.28
N ARG A 37 -6.85 13.94 12.41
CA ARG A 37 -6.17 14.11 11.14
C ARG A 37 -7.03 14.87 10.13
N ARG A 38 -6.41 15.69 9.26
CA ARG A 38 -7.10 16.27 8.09
C ARG A 38 -6.75 15.49 6.83
N GLY A 39 -7.74 15.22 5.98
CA GLY A 39 -7.57 14.43 4.74
C GLY A 39 -6.84 15.13 3.58
N SER A 40 -6.21 16.29 3.82
CA SER A 40 -5.37 17.00 2.84
C SER A 40 -3.94 17.23 3.36
N SER A 41 -3.53 16.40 4.33
CA SER A 41 -2.25 16.52 5.03
C SER A 41 -1.04 16.20 4.16
N ARG A 42 0.14 16.72 4.52
CA ARG A 42 1.43 16.21 4.01
C ARG A 42 1.78 14.82 4.56
N LEU A 43 1.01 14.33 5.52
CA LEU A 43 1.13 12.97 6.03
C LEU A 43 0.44 12.00 5.03
N PRO A 44 0.90 10.75 4.90
CA PRO A 44 0.35 9.81 3.90
C PRO A 44 -1.08 9.42 4.24
N ASP A 45 -2.08 9.74 3.39
CA ASP A 45 -3.51 9.50 3.65
C ASP A 45 -3.85 8.05 4.03
N GLY A 46 -4.90 7.86 4.83
CA GLY A 46 -5.38 6.54 5.27
C GLY A 46 -4.59 5.89 6.41
N ILE A 47 -3.36 6.33 6.71
CA ILE A 47 -2.56 5.76 7.80
C ILE A 47 -2.93 6.43 9.14
N PRO A 48 -3.33 5.69 10.20
CA PRO A 48 -3.48 6.28 11.53
C PRO A 48 -2.15 6.90 12.00
N PHE A 49 -2.18 7.82 12.95
CA PHE A 49 -0.94 8.28 13.59
C PHE A 49 -0.27 7.09 14.32
N VAL A 50 0.67 6.42 13.64
CA VAL A 50 1.35 5.22 14.14
C VAL A 50 2.58 5.56 14.97
N GLY A 51 3.10 4.57 15.69
CA GLY A 51 4.40 4.63 16.36
C GLY A 51 4.43 5.38 17.69
N GLY A 52 3.56 6.37 17.88
CA GLY A 52 3.68 7.38 18.95
C GLY A 52 3.54 8.81 18.44
N LEU A 53 3.38 9.01 17.12
CA LEU A 53 3.29 10.33 16.50
C LEU A 53 2.10 11.15 17.03
N ARG A 54 0.95 10.52 17.32
CA ARG A 54 -0.20 11.21 17.91
C ARG A 54 0.17 11.85 19.24
N GLN A 55 0.78 11.09 20.14
CA GLN A 55 1.19 11.54 21.47
C GLN A 55 2.25 12.63 21.38
N ALA A 56 3.14 12.55 20.40
CA ALA A 56 4.11 13.61 20.14
C ALA A 56 3.43 14.91 19.67
N ILE A 57 2.38 14.84 18.86
CA ILE A 57 1.58 16.01 18.45
C ILE A 57 0.76 16.54 19.64
N GLU A 58 0.15 15.66 20.45
CA GLU A 58 -0.60 16.05 21.64
C GLU A 58 0.30 16.80 22.64
N ALA A 59 1.50 16.27 22.90
CA ALA A 59 2.50 16.92 23.75
C ALA A 59 2.97 18.27 23.16
N LYS A 60 3.17 18.35 21.84
CA LYS A 60 3.50 19.60 21.16
C LYS A 60 2.40 20.66 21.32
N GLU A 61 1.14 20.27 21.20
CA GLU A 61 -0.01 21.18 21.29
C GLU A 61 -0.41 21.50 22.74
N GLY A 62 0.24 20.88 23.73
CA GLY A 62 -0.07 21.08 25.14
C GLY A 62 -1.43 20.51 25.55
N VAL A 63 -1.96 19.55 24.80
CA VAL A 63 -3.20 18.83 25.14
C VAL A 63 -2.87 17.55 25.92
N PRO A 64 -3.84 16.97 26.66
CA PRO A 64 -3.64 15.69 27.32
C PRO A 64 -3.14 14.63 26.34
N VAL A 65 -2.03 13.98 26.69
CA VAL A 65 -1.48 12.88 25.90
C VAL A 65 -2.37 11.66 26.09
N THR A 66 -2.89 11.12 24.99
CA THR A 66 -3.74 9.94 24.99
C THR A 66 -2.92 8.73 25.42
N GLU A 67 -3.38 8.03 26.46
CA GLU A 67 -2.80 6.75 26.82
C GLU A 67 -3.02 5.73 25.70
N THR A 68 -1.94 5.09 25.28
CA THR A 68 -2.01 3.98 24.33
C THR A 68 -1.62 2.69 25.01
N TRP A 69 -2.40 1.67 24.72
CA TRP A 69 -2.09 0.31 25.09
C TRP A 69 -0.96 -0.17 24.19
N TRP A 70 0.17 -0.51 24.80
CA TRP A 70 1.29 -1.12 24.08
C TRP A 70 1.03 -2.61 23.98
N ILE A 71 1.17 -3.16 22.78
CA ILE A 71 1.17 -4.59 22.61
C ILE A 71 2.50 -5.11 23.17
N THR A 72 2.43 -5.85 24.27
CA THR A 72 3.61 -6.40 24.96
C THR A 72 4.12 -7.68 24.31
N GLU A 73 3.22 -8.44 23.69
CA GLU A 73 3.55 -9.66 22.96
C GLU A 73 2.57 -9.81 21.78
N ILE A 74 3.11 -10.16 20.62
CA ILE A 74 2.34 -10.58 19.45
C ILE A 74 2.80 -11.99 19.12
N THR A 75 1.86 -12.91 18.98
CA THR A 75 2.12 -14.25 18.46
C THR A 75 1.10 -14.57 17.39
N SER A 76 1.52 -15.24 16.32
CA SER A 76 0.59 -15.78 15.35
C SER A 76 -0.15 -16.98 15.94
N VAL A 77 -1.37 -17.24 15.43
CA VAL A 77 -2.13 -18.45 15.78
C VAL A 77 -1.31 -19.71 15.47
N GLN A 78 -0.59 -19.72 14.35
CA GLN A 78 0.35 -20.79 13.98
C GLN A 78 1.43 -21.01 15.03
N THR A 79 2.08 -19.94 15.50
CA THR A 79 3.11 -20.03 16.55
C THR A 79 2.52 -20.54 17.86
N CYS A 80 1.29 -20.15 18.21
CA CYS A 80 0.59 -20.68 19.38
C CYS A 80 0.30 -22.18 19.24
N ILE A 81 -0.24 -22.61 18.11
CA ILE A 81 -0.61 -24.00 17.84
C ILE A 81 0.61 -24.92 17.82
N ALA A 82 1.74 -24.45 17.26
CA ALA A 82 2.99 -25.21 17.20
C ALA A 82 3.58 -25.57 18.59
N ARG A 83 3.15 -24.91 19.67
CA ARG A 83 3.61 -25.20 21.04
C ARG A 83 2.98 -26.47 21.62
N TYR A 84 1.89 -26.96 21.05
CA TYR A 84 1.19 -28.13 21.56
C TYR A 84 1.78 -29.43 20.99
N ARG A 85 1.94 -30.44 21.85
CA ARG A 85 2.41 -31.77 21.43
C ARG A 85 1.42 -32.47 20.48
N LEU A 86 0.14 -32.19 20.64
CA LEU A 86 -0.94 -32.76 19.85
C LEU A 86 -2.04 -31.72 19.69
N VAL A 87 -2.51 -31.56 18.45
CA VAL A 87 -3.55 -30.60 18.07
C VAL A 87 -4.59 -31.35 17.25
N GLY A 88 -5.86 -31.11 17.56
CA GLY A 88 -7.00 -31.68 16.85
C GLY A 88 -8.27 -30.90 17.14
N GLY A 89 -9.28 -31.07 16.30
CA GLY A 89 -10.54 -30.36 16.41
C GLY A 89 -11.62 -30.97 15.53
N THR A 90 -12.82 -30.40 15.62
CA THR A 90 -13.97 -30.75 14.78
C THR A 90 -14.69 -29.49 14.36
N ALA A 91 -14.99 -29.36 13.09
CA ALA A 91 -15.91 -28.38 12.55
C ALA A 91 -16.66 -29.00 11.36
N HIS A 92 -17.47 -28.18 10.72
CA HIS A 92 -18.40 -28.62 9.68
C HIS A 92 -17.89 -28.36 8.26
N SER A 93 -16.74 -27.68 8.12
CA SER A 93 -16.28 -27.10 6.85
C SER A 93 -14.77 -27.25 6.60
N GLU A 94 -14.02 -28.04 7.39
CA GLU A 94 -12.55 -28.12 7.22
C GLU A 94 -12.11 -28.85 5.96
N LEU A 95 -12.99 -29.60 5.28
CA LEU A 95 -12.61 -30.24 4.03
C LEU A 95 -12.21 -29.23 2.95
N LEU A 96 -12.83 -28.05 2.96
CA LEU A 96 -12.50 -26.93 2.07
C LEU A 96 -11.08 -26.40 2.31
N LEU A 97 -10.59 -26.52 3.56
CA LEU A 97 -9.32 -25.97 4.01
C LEU A 97 -8.29 -27.07 4.27
N ALA A 98 -8.56 -28.32 3.87
CA ALA A 98 -7.72 -29.46 4.22
C ALA A 98 -6.27 -29.29 3.74
N GLY A 99 -6.08 -28.73 2.53
CA GLY A 99 -4.76 -28.38 2.01
C GLY A 99 -4.05 -27.35 2.89
N HIS A 100 -4.71 -26.22 3.16
CA HIS A 100 -4.17 -25.14 3.99
C HIS A 100 -3.92 -25.57 5.44
N LEU A 101 -4.76 -26.42 6.02
CA LEU A 101 -4.59 -26.98 7.36
C LEU A 101 -3.39 -27.93 7.43
N ALA A 102 -3.17 -28.72 6.37
CA ALA A 102 -2.00 -29.58 6.25
C ALA A 102 -0.72 -28.76 6.06
N GLU A 103 -0.76 -27.72 5.23
CA GLU A 103 0.39 -26.85 4.95
C GLU A 103 0.78 -25.99 6.16
N LEU A 104 -0.17 -25.23 6.71
CA LEU A 104 0.11 -24.25 7.75
C LEU A 104 0.30 -24.89 9.14
N PHE A 105 -0.42 -25.97 9.42
CA PHE A 105 -0.50 -26.55 10.76
C PHE A 105 -0.14 -28.04 10.82
N GLY A 106 0.17 -28.70 9.69
CA GLY A 106 0.47 -30.14 9.66
C GLY A 106 -0.74 -31.02 9.98
N LEU A 107 -1.96 -30.48 9.94
CA LEU A 107 -3.18 -31.17 10.35
C LEU A 107 -3.75 -31.99 9.19
N ARG A 108 -4.21 -33.20 9.51
CA ARG A 108 -4.96 -34.04 8.57
C ARG A 108 -6.44 -33.95 8.88
N VAL A 109 -7.24 -33.70 7.84
CA VAL A 109 -8.70 -33.65 7.96
C VAL A 109 -9.28 -35.03 7.69
N TRP A 110 -10.13 -35.49 8.60
CA TRP A 110 -10.87 -36.76 8.45
C TRP A 110 -12.35 -36.46 8.20
N ASP A 111 -12.87 -36.83 7.03
CA ASP A 111 -14.28 -36.69 6.72
C ASP A 111 -15.09 -37.85 7.33
N ARG A 112 -16.11 -37.53 8.13
CA ARG A 112 -17.03 -38.52 8.72
C ARG A 112 -18.33 -38.69 7.92
N ARG A 113 -18.50 -37.94 6.83
CA ARG A 113 -19.71 -37.96 5.98
C ARG A 113 -19.76 -39.21 5.11
N THR A 114 -20.93 -39.50 4.56
CA THR A 114 -21.09 -40.61 3.60
C THR A 114 -20.35 -40.30 2.29
N PRO A 115 -20.00 -41.31 1.47
CA PRO A 115 -19.28 -41.08 0.21
C PRO A 115 -19.96 -40.08 -0.74
N GLN A 116 -21.30 -40.07 -0.81
CA GLN A 116 -22.02 -39.10 -1.64
C GLN A 116 -21.93 -37.66 -1.09
N GLN A 117 -22.02 -37.49 0.22
CA GLN A 117 -21.90 -36.18 0.89
C GLN A 117 -20.46 -35.64 0.82
N ALA A 118 -19.48 -36.52 1.00
CA ALA A 118 -18.06 -36.18 0.87
C ALA A 118 -17.72 -35.75 -0.57
N LYS A 119 -18.29 -36.40 -1.58
CA LYS A 119 -18.12 -36.00 -2.98
C LYS A 119 -18.70 -34.61 -3.26
N ALA A 120 -19.95 -34.36 -2.86
CA ALA A 120 -20.58 -33.06 -3.08
C ALA A 120 -19.83 -31.92 -2.39
N GLU A 121 -19.29 -32.16 -1.19
CA GLU A 121 -18.45 -31.17 -0.53
C GLU A 121 -17.06 -31.05 -1.16
N HIS A 122 -16.43 -32.15 -1.60
CA HIS A 122 -15.16 -32.06 -2.32
C HIS A 122 -15.30 -31.29 -3.64
N ASP A 123 -16.40 -31.47 -4.36
CA ASP A 123 -16.69 -30.70 -5.57
C ASP A 123 -16.85 -29.21 -5.22
N ARG A 124 -17.55 -28.89 -4.13
CA ARG A 124 -17.65 -27.52 -3.58
C ARG A 124 -16.32 -26.98 -3.02
N ALA A 125 -15.47 -27.86 -2.50
CA ALA A 125 -14.13 -27.57 -2.00
C ALA A 125 -13.19 -27.20 -3.12
N ALA A 126 -13.19 -27.95 -4.22
CA ALA A 126 -12.43 -27.59 -5.41
C ALA A 126 -12.89 -26.24 -5.99
N GLU A 127 -14.19 -25.95 -5.97
CA GLU A 127 -14.73 -24.65 -6.37
C GLU A 127 -14.26 -23.51 -5.45
N LEU A 128 -14.22 -23.74 -4.13
CA LEU A 128 -13.74 -22.76 -3.15
C LEU A 128 -12.21 -22.67 -3.04
N ASP A 129 -11.47 -23.74 -3.31
CA ASP A 129 -10.00 -23.76 -3.37
C ASP A 129 -9.52 -23.02 -4.63
N HIS A 130 -10.29 -23.08 -5.73
CA HIS A 130 -10.13 -22.15 -6.84
C HIS A 130 -10.30 -20.68 -6.38
N HIS A 131 -11.26 -20.38 -5.49
CA HIS A 131 -11.42 -19.04 -4.92
C HIS A 131 -10.33 -18.64 -3.90
N LEU A 132 -9.79 -19.58 -3.11
CA LEU A 132 -8.73 -19.31 -2.13
C LEU A 132 -7.33 -19.24 -2.76
N SER A 133 -7.07 -20.03 -3.80
CA SER A 133 -5.86 -19.90 -4.62
C SER A 133 -5.79 -18.52 -5.30
N VAL A 134 -6.94 -17.93 -5.64
CA VAL A 134 -7.06 -16.52 -6.07
C VAL A 134 -6.65 -15.55 -4.95
N VAL A 135 -6.99 -15.80 -3.68
CA VAL A 135 -6.50 -15.03 -2.51
C VAL A 135 -4.98 -15.13 -2.33
N HIS A 136 -4.38 -16.30 -2.54
CA HIS A 136 -2.91 -16.48 -2.52
C HIS A 136 -2.20 -15.92 -3.77
N VAL A 137 -2.94 -15.64 -4.85
CA VAL A 137 -2.43 -14.90 -6.01
C VAL A 137 -2.43 -13.39 -5.71
N PHE A 138 -3.41 -12.87 -4.98
CA PHE A 138 -3.42 -11.46 -4.52
C PHE A 138 -2.24 -11.10 -3.61
N ASP A 139 -1.80 -12.01 -2.71
CA ASP A 139 -0.57 -11.80 -1.90
C ASP A 139 0.70 -11.67 -2.76
N ARG A 140 0.68 -12.15 -4.02
CA ARG A 140 1.79 -11.94 -4.99
C ARG A 140 1.70 -10.60 -5.74
N TRP A 141 0.55 -9.93 -5.70
CA TRP A 141 0.28 -8.67 -6.43
C TRP A 141 0.64 -7.41 -5.63
N HIS A 142 0.81 -7.51 -4.31
CA HIS A 142 1.32 -6.41 -3.49
C HIS A 142 2.73 -5.96 -3.93
N ALA A 143 3.59 -6.90 -4.32
CA ALA A 143 4.98 -6.60 -4.67
C ALA A 143 5.15 -5.81 -5.99
N PRO A 144 4.41 -6.08 -7.10
CA PRO A 144 4.44 -5.26 -8.31
C PRO A 144 3.90 -3.84 -8.14
N ALA A 145 2.76 -3.64 -7.47
CA ALA A 145 2.15 -2.32 -7.31
C ALA A 145 3.02 -1.40 -6.45
N ASP A 146 3.58 -1.92 -5.35
CA ASP A 146 4.55 -1.20 -4.52
C ASP A 146 5.81 -0.83 -5.30
N ARG A 147 6.28 -1.72 -6.18
CA ARG A 147 7.43 -1.44 -7.05
C ARG A 147 7.16 -0.28 -8.00
N TYR A 148 6.03 -0.27 -8.72
CA TYR A 148 5.69 0.82 -9.63
C TYR A 148 5.43 2.13 -8.87
N ARG A 149 4.76 2.07 -7.72
CA ARG A 149 4.58 3.22 -6.83
C ARG A 149 5.93 3.80 -6.38
N ALA A 150 6.86 2.95 -5.94
CA ALA A 150 8.21 3.37 -5.56
C ALA A 150 8.96 4.00 -6.74
N GLU A 151 8.84 3.44 -7.94
CA GLU A 151 9.45 3.95 -9.17
C GLU A 151 8.91 5.34 -9.54
N PHE A 152 7.59 5.54 -9.57
CA PHE A 152 6.97 6.84 -9.88
C PHE A 152 7.19 7.88 -8.78
N CYS A 153 7.21 7.48 -7.51
CA CYS A 153 7.61 8.36 -6.41
C CYS A 153 9.07 8.80 -6.53
N ALA A 154 9.98 7.88 -6.86
CA ALA A 154 11.39 8.21 -7.09
C ALA A 154 11.56 9.15 -8.30
N LEU A 155 10.77 8.95 -9.37
CA LEU A 155 10.75 9.82 -10.54
C LEU A 155 10.24 11.24 -10.19
N ARG A 156 9.21 11.34 -9.36
CA ARG A 156 8.69 12.61 -8.83
C ARG A 156 9.71 13.34 -7.95
N GLU A 157 10.43 12.62 -7.10
CA GLU A 157 11.50 13.21 -6.29
C GLU A 157 12.65 13.74 -7.15
N ARG A 158 13.10 12.97 -8.15
CA ARG A 158 14.14 13.40 -9.11
C ARG A 158 13.77 14.70 -9.84
N THR A 159 12.49 14.92 -10.13
CA THR A 159 12.03 16.10 -10.89
C THR A 159 11.83 17.36 -10.02
N ARG A 160 12.09 17.31 -8.71
CA ARG A 160 12.05 18.50 -7.83
C ARG A 160 13.18 19.49 -8.13
N ASP A 161 14.35 18.98 -8.48
CA ASP A 161 15.51 19.76 -8.92
C ASP A 161 15.46 20.03 -10.44
N PRO A 162 15.84 21.24 -10.92
CA PRO A 162 15.91 21.53 -12.35
C PRO A 162 16.76 20.56 -13.19
N ALA A 163 17.92 20.11 -12.71
CA ALA A 163 18.79 19.21 -13.47
C ALA A 163 18.22 17.79 -13.49
N GLY A 164 17.64 17.34 -12.37
CA GLY A 164 16.93 16.07 -12.31
C GLY A 164 15.68 16.03 -13.20
N LEU A 165 14.94 17.14 -13.30
CA LEU A 165 13.84 17.28 -14.25
C LEU A 165 14.31 17.20 -15.71
N THR A 166 15.39 17.91 -16.06
CA THR A 166 15.98 17.81 -17.41
C THR A 166 16.35 16.35 -17.71
N ALA A 167 17.08 15.68 -16.82
CA ALA A 167 17.49 14.28 -17.02
C ALA A 167 16.30 13.34 -17.21
N VAL A 168 15.21 13.51 -16.44
CA VAL A 168 13.99 12.69 -16.60
C VAL A 168 13.29 12.95 -17.92
N VAL A 169 13.21 14.22 -18.35
CA VAL A 169 12.59 14.54 -19.65
C VAL A 169 13.43 13.97 -20.80
N GLU A 170 14.76 14.06 -20.71
CA GLU A 170 15.68 13.48 -21.69
C GLU A 170 15.57 11.95 -21.73
N GLU A 171 15.48 11.30 -20.56
CA GLU A 171 15.27 9.85 -20.41
C GLU A 171 13.96 9.38 -21.04
N LEU A 172 12.85 10.09 -20.80
CA LEU A 172 11.52 9.70 -21.28
C LEU A 172 11.29 10.00 -22.77
N THR A 173 11.91 11.06 -23.29
CA THR A 173 11.70 11.55 -24.67
C THR A 173 12.83 11.20 -25.63
N GLY A 174 14.01 10.84 -25.13
CA GLY A 174 15.21 10.63 -25.93
C GLY A 174 15.80 11.91 -26.54
N ARG A 175 15.40 13.10 -26.07
CA ARG A 175 15.81 14.39 -26.65
C ARG A 175 16.47 15.27 -25.60
N GLN A 176 17.59 15.90 -25.96
CA GLN A 176 18.23 16.90 -25.10
C GLN A 176 17.36 18.14 -24.92
N VAL A 177 17.31 18.66 -23.70
CA VAL A 177 16.50 19.84 -23.36
C VAL A 177 17.37 20.90 -22.71
N ALA A 178 17.43 22.09 -23.31
CA ALA A 178 18.20 23.22 -22.79
C ALA A 178 17.49 23.89 -21.60
N GLY A 179 17.60 23.29 -20.43
CA GLY A 179 17.05 23.80 -19.18
C GLY A 179 15.52 23.63 -19.07
N ALA A 180 15.06 23.08 -17.95
CA ALA A 180 13.64 22.89 -17.72
C ALA A 180 12.98 24.18 -17.18
N ASP A 181 12.12 24.79 -17.99
CA ASP A 181 11.25 25.91 -17.59
C ASP A 181 10.34 25.49 -16.40
N PRO A 182 10.08 26.36 -15.41
CA PRO A 182 9.10 26.12 -14.35
C PRO A 182 7.76 25.54 -14.81
N THR A 183 7.32 25.93 -16.00
CA THR A 183 6.06 25.48 -16.59
C THR A 183 6.14 24.02 -17.07
N LEU A 184 7.30 23.57 -17.56
CA LEU A 184 7.56 22.16 -17.90
C LEU A 184 7.56 21.28 -16.64
N ARG A 185 8.09 21.81 -15.53
CA ARG A 185 8.04 21.12 -14.23
C ARG A 185 6.62 20.88 -13.77
N ALA A 186 5.77 21.92 -13.83
CA ALA A 186 4.38 21.84 -13.43
C ALA A 186 3.63 20.75 -14.22
N ASP A 187 3.85 20.66 -15.53
CA ASP A 187 3.23 19.65 -16.38
C ASP A 187 3.71 18.23 -16.08
N VAL A 188 5.02 18.04 -15.86
CA VAL A 188 5.58 16.74 -15.49
C VAL A 188 5.02 16.30 -14.14
N HIS A 189 4.94 17.21 -13.16
CA HIS A 189 4.37 16.91 -11.85
C HIS A 189 2.87 16.61 -11.94
N ALA A 190 2.11 17.36 -12.73
CA ALA A 190 0.69 17.08 -12.97
C ALA A 190 0.47 15.70 -13.63
N GLY A 191 1.33 15.31 -14.58
CA GLY A 191 1.30 13.99 -15.19
C GLY A 191 1.63 12.86 -14.19
N LEU A 192 2.69 13.02 -13.41
CA LEU A 192 3.08 12.04 -12.38
C LEU A 192 2.03 11.93 -11.27
N ASP A 193 1.47 13.04 -10.81
CA ASP A 193 0.42 13.07 -9.78
C ASP A 193 -0.87 12.42 -10.30
N LYS A 194 -1.17 12.56 -11.60
CA LYS A 194 -2.29 11.86 -12.25
C LYS A 194 -2.06 10.35 -12.31
N VAL A 195 -0.85 9.89 -12.66
CA VAL A 195 -0.50 8.44 -12.66
C VAL A 195 -0.56 7.86 -11.25
N LEU A 196 0.02 8.54 -10.27
CA LEU A 196 -0.04 8.14 -8.86
C LEU A 196 -1.47 8.14 -8.34
N GLY A 197 -2.29 9.11 -8.74
CA GLY A 197 -3.72 9.15 -8.46
C GLY A 197 -4.46 7.93 -9.01
N TYR A 198 -4.18 7.51 -10.24
CA TYR A 198 -4.76 6.29 -10.81
C TYR A 198 -4.29 5.03 -10.08
N LEU A 199 -2.98 4.90 -9.78
CA LEU A 199 -2.44 3.76 -9.01
C LEU A 199 -3.06 3.65 -7.61
N ASN A 200 -3.30 4.79 -6.98
CA ASN A 200 -4.00 4.84 -5.69
C ASN A 200 -5.49 4.52 -5.86
N MET A 201 -6.14 4.97 -6.93
CA MET A 201 -7.54 4.61 -7.21
C MET A 201 -7.70 3.12 -7.51
N THR A 202 -6.74 2.45 -8.18
CA THR A 202 -6.79 1.00 -8.37
C THR A 202 -6.66 0.25 -7.05
N GLU A 203 -5.75 0.67 -6.16
CA GLU A 203 -5.65 0.14 -4.79
C GLU A 203 -6.95 0.40 -4.01
N TRP A 204 -7.54 1.59 -4.12
CA TRP A 204 -8.84 1.88 -3.49
C TRP A 204 -10.00 1.06 -4.08
N TYR A 205 -10.02 0.83 -5.39
CA TYR A 205 -11.01 0.01 -6.09
C TYR A 205 -10.89 -1.47 -5.67
N GLU A 206 -9.67 -1.96 -5.48
CA GLU A 206 -9.35 -3.29 -4.93
C GLU A 206 -9.86 -3.45 -3.48
N TRP A 207 -9.74 -2.41 -2.67
CA TRP A 207 -10.29 -2.40 -1.30
C TRP A 207 -11.81 -2.27 -1.24
N SER A 208 -12.46 -1.77 -2.32
CA SER A 208 -13.89 -1.47 -2.31
C SER A 208 -14.77 -2.45 -3.11
N VAL A 209 -14.17 -3.37 -3.88
CA VAL A 209 -14.91 -4.37 -4.66
C VAL A 209 -14.52 -5.79 -4.27
N HIS A 210 -15.20 -6.33 -3.26
CA HIS A 210 -15.47 -7.76 -3.22
C HIS A 210 -16.36 -8.09 -4.44
N TRP A 211 -15.86 -8.76 -5.49
CA TRP A 211 -16.52 -9.72 -6.42
C TRP A 211 -15.63 -9.98 -7.68
N PRO A 212 -15.68 -11.18 -8.34
CA PRO A 212 -14.52 -11.84 -8.96
C PRO A 212 -14.42 -11.85 -10.50
N ASP A 213 -15.32 -11.24 -11.27
CA ASP A 213 -15.50 -11.68 -12.68
C ASP A 213 -14.82 -10.81 -13.77
N GLY A 214 -13.61 -10.27 -13.55
CA GLY A 214 -12.99 -9.38 -14.55
C GLY A 214 -11.45 -9.29 -14.60
N LEU A 215 -10.72 -10.26 -14.03
CA LEU A 215 -9.30 -10.06 -13.69
C LEU A 215 -8.33 -10.05 -14.89
N SER A 216 -8.48 -10.91 -15.91
CA SER A 216 -7.59 -10.84 -17.09
C SER A 216 -7.81 -9.57 -17.90
N ASP A 217 -9.06 -9.10 -17.93
CA ASP A 217 -9.43 -7.86 -18.61
C ASP A 217 -8.90 -6.64 -17.83
N HIS A 218 -8.76 -6.73 -16.50
CA HIS A 218 -8.19 -5.67 -15.67
C HIS A 218 -6.66 -5.60 -15.73
N GLU A 219 -5.92 -6.72 -15.77
CA GLU A 219 -4.46 -6.68 -15.95
C GLU A 219 -4.09 -6.09 -17.30
N GLN A 220 -4.76 -6.54 -18.36
CA GLN A 220 -4.56 -5.98 -19.69
C GLN A 220 -4.98 -4.51 -19.73
N ALA A 221 -6.13 -4.15 -19.16
CA ALA A 221 -6.57 -2.75 -19.09
C ALA A 221 -5.62 -1.86 -18.26
N LEU A 222 -5.01 -2.37 -17.18
CA LEU A 222 -4.07 -1.63 -16.37
C LEU A 222 -2.72 -1.47 -17.07
N ALA A 223 -2.20 -2.53 -17.69
CA ALA A 223 -1.00 -2.47 -18.52
C ALA A 223 -1.21 -1.48 -19.69
N ASP A 224 -2.34 -1.60 -20.39
CA ASP A 224 -2.73 -0.71 -21.49
C ASP A 224 -2.89 0.74 -20.99
N LEU A 225 -3.47 0.94 -19.81
CA LEU A 225 -3.62 2.26 -19.20
C LEU A 225 -2.26 2.86 -18.82
N VAL A 226 -1.35 2.07 -18.22
CA VAL A 226 0.00 2.54 -17.87
C VAL A 226 0.78 2.90 -19.13
N ASP A 227 0.71 2.09 -20.17
CA ASP A 227 1.38 2.34 -21.44
C ASP A 227 0.77 3.52 -22.20
N ALA A 228 -0.56 3.67 -22.17
CA ALA A 228 -1.25 4.85 -22.70
C ALA A 228 -0.85 6.12 -21.95
N LEU A 229 -0.81 6.10 -20.61
CA LEU A 229 -0.42 7.25 -19.79
C LEU A 229 1.05 7.64 -20.01
N ARG A 230 1.95 6.64 -20.15
CA ARG A 230 3.36 6.88 -20.54
C ARG A 230 3.46 7.50 -21.93
N THR A 231 2.65 7.03 -22.87
CA THR A 231 2.60 7.54 -24.24
C THR A 231 2.06 8.97 -24.30
N ASP A 232 1.02 9.27 -23.54
CA ASP A 232 0.45 10.61 -23.42
C ASP A 232 1.43 11.59 -22.79
N LEU A 233 2.09 11.19 -21.70
CA LEU A 233 3.14 11.98 -21.07
C LEU A 233 4.27 12.27 -22.07
N ARG A 234 4.77 11.24 -22.77
CA ARG A 234 5.81 11.41 -23.79
C ARG A 234 5.36 12.34 -24.92
N THR A 235 4.12 12.21 -25.38
CA THR A 235 3.55 13.02 -26.47
C THR A 235 3.38 14.47 -26.06
N ALA A 236 2.85 14.73 -24.86
CA ALA A 236 2.71 16.06 -24.30
C ALA A 236 4.07 16.75 -24.17
N LEU A 237 5.06 16.04 -23.62
CA LEU A 237 6.44 16.54 -23.54
C LEU A 237 7.03 16.82 -24.92
N THR A 238 6.85 15.90 -25.88
CA THR A 238 7.41 16.06 -27.23
C THR A 238 6.79 17.24 -27.98
N ARG A 239 5.46 17.40 -27.95
CA ARG A 239 4.77 18.56 -28.57
C ARG A 239 5.30 19.86 -28.02
N ARG A 240 5.43 19.95 -26.70
CA ARG A 240 5.93 21.13 -26.01
C ARG A 240 7.39 21.46 -26.32
N LEU A 241 8.20 20.45 -26.60
CA LEU A 241 9.60 20.61 -27.00
C LEU A 241 9.77 20.98 -28.49
N VAL A 242 8.81 20.63 -29.35
CA VAL A 242 8.86 20.92 -30.79
C VAL A 242 8.25 22.28 -31.14
N ASP A 243 7.21 22.70 -30.42
CA ASP A 243 6.47 23.91 -30.74
C ASP A 243 6.57 24.97 -29.62
N PRO A 244 7.67 25.75 -29.58
CA PRO A 244 7.87 26.77 -28.54
C PRO A 244 6.87 27.93 -28.62
N ALA A 245 6.02 28.01 -29.67
CA ALA A 245 5.02 29.05 -29.85
C ALA A 245 3.74 28.86 -29.00
N THR A 246 3.63 27.75 -28.26
CA THR A 246 2.56 27.52 -27.27
C THR A 246 2.97 27.89 -25.82
N ARG A 247 4.07 28.67 -25.66
CA ARG A 247 4.50 29.25 -24.39
C ARG A 247 3.71 30.50 -24.00
#